data_AF-A0A7S2GZ20-F1
#
_entry.id   AF-A0A7S2GZ20-F1
#
_cell.length_a   1.000
_cell.length_b   1.000
_cell.length_c   1.000
_cell.angle_alpha   90.00
_cell.angle_beta   90.00
_cell.angle_gamma   90.00
#
_symmetry.space_group_name_H-M   'P 1'
#
loop_
_entity.id
_entity.type
_entity.pdbx_description
1 polymer ?
#
loop_
_entity_poly.entity_id
_entity_poly.type
_entity_poly.pdbx_seq_one_letter_code
_entity_poly.pdbx_strand_id
1 'polypeptide(L)'
;RSPMLLAALLCFTTLSSPIGRRLALTHTAALTVTTAYPRSAFGAVELSEEQQLIVEAWATVQRGFVDQQFGGTDWKATKAEYLKRKYKNTDEARAAVSEMLGLLGDRYTRYLPPGSYAALLAKYERPADNGGIGVTLRNLPGSKRLGPVEIVSVAEGGPAARAGLRVGDVFKAIDRRALPEGASADDVAGMILGRLAELLSVDVSRSDGSDASFMLQREVLKVGEAQARSAVTAGGGRVGVLTLRTFSAPIGGGGGGGSLESVQ
;
A
#
# COMPACT_ATOMS: atom_id res chain seq x y z
N ARG A 1 25.73 -19.68 -28.69
CA ARG A 1 26.65 -18.52 -28.67
C ARG A 1 27.30 -18.42 -30.03
N SER A 2 26.78 -17.55 -30.89
CA SER A 2 27.38 -17.16 -32.17
C SER A 2 27.53 -15.64 -32.11
N PRO A 3 28.68 -15.04 -32.47
CA PRO A 3 28.77 -13.59 -32.50
C PRO A 3 28.15 -13.08 -33.81
N MET A 4 27.08 -12.29 -33.68
CA MET A 4 26.59 -11.46 -34.78
C MET A 4 27.59 -10.32 -35.00
N LEU A 5 28.23 -10.32 -36.18
CA LEU A 5 28.96 -9.18 -36.71
C LEU A 5 27.97 -8.06 -37.01
N LEU A 6 28.14 -6.90 -36.36
CA LEU A 6 27.51 -5.66 -36.80
C LEU A 6 28.42 -5.02 -37.85
N ALA A 7 28.18 -5.32 -39.13
CA ALA A 7 28.84 -4.67 -40.24
C ALA A 7 28.18 -3.31 -40.50
N ALA A 8 28.89 -2.21 -40.23
CA ALA A 8 28.48 -0.87 -40.63
C ALA A 8 28.67 -0.72 -42.15
N LEU A 9 27.59 -0.92 -42.91
CA LEU A 9 27.55 -0.65 -44.36
C LEU A 9 27.44 0.86 -44.59
N LEU A 10 28.57 1.51 -44.86
CA LEU A 10 28.59 2.85 -45.47
C LEU A 10 28.49 2.68 -46.99
N CYS A 11 27.27 2.63 -47.52
CA CYS A 11 27.05 2.72 -48.97
C CYS A 11 26.99 4.18 -49.39
N PHE A 12 28.09 4.64 -49.98
CA PHE A 12 28.20 5.88 -50.75
C PHE A 12 27.25 5.84 -51.94
N THR A 13 26.33 6.80 -52.01
CA THR A 13 25.54 7.07 -53.23
C THR A 13 26.42 7.84 -54.22
N THR A 14 26.86 7.20 -55.30
CA THR A 14 27.46 7.92 -56.45
C THR A 14 26.55 7.83 -57.66
N LEU A 15 26.04 9.00 -58.01
CA LEU A 15 25.19 9.33 -59.15
C LEU A 15 25.86 8.93 -60.47
N SER A 16 25.05 8.42 -61.40
CA SER A 16 25.47 7.86 -62.68
C SER A 16 25.83 8.93 -63.73
N SER A 17 26.78 8.54 -64.59
CA SER A 17 26.92 8.90 -66.02
C SER A 17 27.96 9.96 -66.41
N PRO A 18 28.41 9.99 -67.68
CA PRO A 18 29.68 9.36 -68.06
C PRO A 18 30.60 10.38 -68.74
N ILE A 19 31.89 10.07 -68.88
CA ILE A 19 32.77 10.42 -70.02
C ILE A 19 34.19 10.09 -69.57
N GLY A 20 34.84 9.25 -70.37
CA GLY A 20 35.98 8.44 -69.99
C GLY A 20 37.23 9.21 -69.56
N ARG A 21 38.04 8.52 -68.76
CA ARG A 21 39.50 8.42 -68.94
C ARG A 21 40.10 7.41 -67.95
N ARG A 22 40.65 6.35 -68.53
CA ARG A 22 41.79 5.50 -68.13
C ARG A 22 41.94 5.17 -66.63
N LEU A 23 41.62 3.91 -66.31
CA LEU A 23 41.97 3.19 -65.08
C LEU A 23 43.50 3.16 -64.87
N ALA A 24 43.97 3.70 -63.75
CA ALA A 24 45.24 3.35 -63.12
C ALA A 24 44.91 2.74 -61.76
N LEU A 25 45.19 1.45 -61.60
CA LEU A 25 44.74 0.62 -60.48
C LEU A 25 45.80 0.65 -59.37
N THR A 26 45.81 1.70 -58.56
CA THR A 26 46.68 1.78 -57.37
C THR A 26 46.02 1.04 -56.21
N HIS A 27 46.59 -0.10 -55.81
CA HIS A 27 46.17 -0.82 -54.61
C HIS A 27 46.60 -0.04 -53.36
N THR A 28 45.70 0.75 -52.76
CA THR A 28 45.91 1.33 -51.43
C THR A 28 45.47 0.33 -50.36
N ALA A 29 46.44 -0.32 -49.72
CA ALA A 29 46.20 -1.12 -48.52
C ALA A 29 45.93 -0.18 -47.33
N ALA A 30 44.69 -0.10 -46.87
CA ALA A 30 44.33 0.63 -45.66
C ALA A 30 44.65 -0.24 -44.43
N LEU A 31 45.69 0.11 -43.68
CA LEU A 31 45.98 -0.44 -42.36
C LEU A 31 44.96 0.10 -41.35
N THR A 32 43.97 -0.71 -40.98
CA THR A 32 43.08 -0.40 -39.86
C THR A 32 43.78 -0.76 -38.55
N VAL A 33 44.24 0.27 -37.83
CA VAL A 33 44.73 0.12 -36.45
C VAL A 33 43.52 -0.06 -35.55
N THR A 34 43.23 -1.31 -35.19
CA THR A 34 42.21 -1.63 -34.19
C THR A 34 42.77 -1.35 -32.81
N THR A 35 42.52 -0.16 -32.26
CA THR A 35 42.80 0.11 -30.84
C THR A 35 41.79 -0.68 -30.00
N ALA A 36 42.20 -1.83 -29.47
CA ALA A 36 41.46 -2.57 -28.48
C ALA A 36 41.48 -1.79 -27.16
N TYR A 37 40.47 -0.96 -26.93
CA TYR A 37 40.25 -0.41 -25.60
C TYR A 37 39.92 -1.57 -24.66
N PRO A 38 40.68 -1.80 -23.57
CA PRO A 38 40.29 -2.77 -22.58
C PRO A 38 38.95 -2.30 -22.03
N ARG A 39 37.89 -3.07 -22.31
CA ARG A 39 36.59 -2.90 -21.67
C ARG A 39 36.83 -3.23 -20.20
N SER A 40 37.03 -2.22 -19.37
CA SER A 40 37.07 -2.37 -17.92
C SER A 40 35.81 -3.11 -17.52
N ALA A 41 35.96 -4.38 -17.19
CA ALA A 41 34.94 -5.16 -16.51
C ALA A 41 34.90 -4.62 -15.08
N PHE A 42 34.25 -3.46 -14.90
CA PHE A 42 33.65 -3.16 -13.62
C PHE A 42 32.65 -4.28 -13.38
N GLY A 43 33.06 -5.26 -12.58
CA GLY A 43 32.12 -6.20 -11.99
C GLY A 43 31.16 -5.37 -11.18
N ALA A 44 30.02 -5.02 -11.78
CA ALA A 44 28.87 -4.58 -11.03
C ALA A 44 28.59 -5.74 -10.08
N VAL A 45 28.88 -5.54 -8.79
CA VAL A 45 28.43 -6.46 -7.76
C VAL A 45 26.91 -6.44 -7.87
N GLU A 46 26.37 -7.46 -8.51
CA GLU A 46 24.94 -7.62 -8.68
C GLU A 46 24.37 -7.87 -7.28
N LEU A 47 23.55 -6.94 -6.82
CA LEU A 47 22.89 -7.07 -5.52
C LEU A 47 22.06 -8.35 -5.52
N SER A 48 22.09 -9.10 -4.42
CA SER A 48 21.20 -10.24 -4.26
C SER A 48 19.73 -9.79 -4.28
N GLU A 49 18.81 -10.71 -4.58
CA GLU A 49 17.37 -10.40 -4.56
C GLU A 49 16.93 -9.81 -3.21
N GLU A 50 17.49 -10.31 -2.11
CA GLU A 50 17.25 -9.80 -0.76
C GLU A 50 17.76 -8.37 -0.57
N GLN A 51 18.94 -8.06 -1.09
CA GLN A 51 19.50 -6.71 -1.03
C GLN A 51 18.73 -5.75 -1.95
N GLN A 52 18.23 -6.21 -3.10
CA GLN A 52 17.37 -5.42 -3.98
C GLN A 52 16.08 -5.01 -3.26
N LEU A 53 15.42 -5.94 -2.55
CA LEU A 53 14.23 -5.64 -1.74
C LEU A 53 14.49 -4.51 -0.71
N ILE A 54 15.64 -4.55 -0.03
CA ILE A 54 16.04 -3.50 0.93
C ILE A 54 16.22 -2.16 0.22
N VAL A 55 16.90 -2.14 -0.93
CA VAL A 55 17.13 -0.91 -1.71
C VAL A 55 15.82 -0.31 -2.22
N GLU A 56 14.91 -1.14 -2.71
CA GLU A 56 13.61 -0.70 -3.22
C GLU A 56 12.74 -0.11 -2.12
N ALA A 57 12.65 -0.80 -0.97
CA ALA A 57 11.92 -0.29 0.18
C ALA A 57 12.51 1.04 0.67
N TRP A 58 13.84 1.11 0.80
CA TRP A 58 14.54 2.33 1.18
C TRP A 58 14.28 3.49 0.21
N ALA A 59 14.36 3.22 -1.10
CA ALA A 59 14.17 4.22 -2.15
C ALA A 59 12.72 4.70 -2.27
N THR A 60 11.76 3.84 -1.91
CA THR A 60 10.34 4.21 -1.84
C THR A 60 10.11 5.22 -0.72
N VAL A 61 10.64 4.96 0.48
CA VAL A 61 10.58 5.91 1.61
C VAL A 61 11.32 7.20 1.28
N GLN A 62 12.54 7.11 0.73
CA GLN A 62 13.35 8.28 0.38
C GLN A 62 12.61 9.27 -0.54
N ARG A 63 11.72 8.78 -1.42
CA ARG A 63 10.95 9.61 -2.36
C ARG A 63 9.61 10.07 -1.82
N GLY A 64 8.98 9.29 -0.94
CA GLY A 64 7.58 9.46 -0.57
C GLY A 64 7.31 9.74 0.91
N PHE A 65 8.32 9.69 1.77
CA PHE A 65 8.11 9.93 3.20
C PHE A 65 7.80 11.41 3.47
N VAL A 66 6.79 11.65 4.31
CA VAL A 66 6.24 12.99 4.56
C VAL A 66 7.26 13.87 5.29
N ASP A 67 7.94 13.32 6.29
CA ASP A 67 8.98 14.03 7.03
C ASP A 67 10.36 13.86 6.37
N GLN A 68 10.90 14.95 5.82
CA GLN A 68 12.20 14.95 5.16
C GLN A 68 13.38 14.78 6.13
N GLN A 69 13.15 14.85 7.46
CA GLN A 69 14.15 14.56 8.48
C GLN A 69 14.17 13.08 8.90
N PHE A 70 13.27 12.25 8.36
CA PHE A 70 13.21 10.80 8.61
C PHE A 70 13.19 10.44 10.11
N GLY A 71 12.48 11.23 10.92
CA GLY A 71 12.45 11.04 12.38
C GLY A 71 13.80 11.27 13.06
N GLY A 72 14.69 12.06 12.46
CA GLY A 72 16.06 12.32 12.93
C GLY A 72 17.09 11.27 12.52
N THR A 73 16.71 10.30 11.70
CA THR A 73 17.61 9.23 11.21
C THR A 73 18.37 9.67 9.97
N ASP A 74 19.69 9.41 9.90
CA ASP A 74 20.44 9.54 8.64
C ASP A 74 20.06 8.40 7.69
N TRP A 75 19.01 8.65 6.89
CA TRP A 75 18.44 7.64 6.01
C TRP A 75 19.47 7.11 5.00
N LYS A 76 20.40 7.94 4.52
CA LYS A 76 21.44 7.50 3.58
C LYS A 76 22.42 6.53 4.24
N ALA A 77 22.86 6.85 5.46
CA ALA A 77 23.71 5.96 6.24
C ALA A 77 22.99 4.64 6.58
N THR A 78 21.69 4.69 6.90
CA THR A 78 20.86 3.50 7.16
C THR A 78 20.93 2.52 5.98
N LYS A 79 20.79 2.99 4.73
CA LYS A 79 20.90 2.11 3.55
C LYS A 79 22.23 1.35 3.53
N ALA A 80 23.33 2.05 3.76
CA ALA A 80 24.66 1.45 3.72
C ALA A 80 24.81 0.38 4.81
N GLU A 81 24.28 0.63 6.01
CA GLU A 81 24.29 -0.34 7.12
C GLU A 81 23.48 -1.62 6.80
N TYR A 82 22.27 -1.47 6.25
CA TYR A 82 21.45 -2.64 5.91
C TYR A 82 22.00 -3.42 4.70
N LEU A 83 22.76 -2.79 3.80
CA LEU A 83 23.40 -3.49 2.68
C LEU A 83 24.64 -4.31 3.09
N LYS A 84 25.28 -3.99 4.22
CA LYS A 84 26.40 -4.78 4.77
C LYS A 84 25.94 -6.11 5.37
N ARG A 85 24.66 -6.22 5.76
CA ARG A 85 24.09 -7.43 6.35
C ARG A 85 24.00 -8.54 5.29
N LYS A 86 24.14 -9.79 5.74
CA LYS A 86 23.88 -10.98 4.91
C LYS A 86 22.50 -11.51 5.24
N TYR A 87 21.69 -11.75 4.21
CA TYR A 87 20.36 -12.31 4.32
C TYR A 87 20.37 -13.73 3.76
N LYS A 88 19.85 -14.70 4.51
CA LYS A 88 19.81 -16.11 4.07
C LYS A 88 18.64 -16.42 3.16
N ASN A 89 17.57 -15.64 3.27
CA ASN A 89 16.34 -15.80 2.52
C ASN A 89 15.55 -14.48 2.49
N THR A 90 14.48 -14.47 1.70
CA THR A 90 13.60 -13.31 1.55
C THR A 90 12.88 -12.94 2.85
N ASP A 91 12.58 -13.88 3.76
CA ASP A 91 11.90 -13.58 5.02
C ASP A 91 12.79 -12.78 5.97
N GLU A 92 14.08 -13.10 6.05
CA GLU A 92 15.07 -12.29 6.78
C GLU A 92 15.16 -10.87 6.18
N ALA A 93 15.12 -10.75 4.85
CA ALA A 93 15.12 -9.45 4.19
C ALA A 93 13.86 -8.64 4.50
N ARG A 94 12.67 -9.26 4.49
CA ARG A 94 11.39 -8.61 4.86
C ARG A 94 11.37 -8.16 6.32
N ALA A 95 11.92 -8.97 7.22
CA ALA A 95 12.07 -8.61 8.62
C ALA A 95 13.00 -7.40 8.77
N ALA A 96 14.12 -7.38 8.04
CA ALA A 96 15.05 -6.25 8.03
C ALA A 96 14.43 -4.99 7.43
N VAL A 97 13.60 -5.08 6.39
CA VAL A 97 12.80 -3.93 5.90
C VAL A 97 11.89 -3.42 7.03
N SER A 98 11.18 -4.30 7.72
CA SER A 98 10.27 -3.92 8.81
C SER A 98 10.99 -3.23 9.98
N GLU A 99 12.20 -3.70 10.30
CA GLU A 99 13.11 -3.09 11.27
C GLU A 99 13.56 -1.69 10.79
N MET A 100 14.04 -1.59 9.55
CA MET A 100 14.52 -0.36 8.93
C MET A 100 13.44 0.74 8.93
N LEU A 101 12.20 0.39 8.57
CA LEU A 101 11.06 1.32 8.62
C LEU A 101 10.70 1.73 10.05
N GLY A 102 11.00 0.89 11.04
CA GLY A 102 10.78 1.21 12.45
C GLY A 102 11.65 2.35 12.98
N LEU A 103 12.82 2.58 12.37
CA LEU A 103 13.73 3.67 12.74
C LEU A 103 13.13 5.05 12.47
N LEU A 104 12.14 5.15 11.57
CA LEU A 104 11.46 6.40 11.23
C LEU A 104 10.57 6.92 12.37
N GLY A 105 10.27 6.10 13.39
CA GLY A 105 9.41 6.48 14.50
C GLY A 105 7.94 6.68 14.13
N ASP A 106 7.56 6.46 12.88
CA ASP A 106 6.17 6.56 12.41
C ASP A 106 5.47 5.20 12.48
N ARG A 107 4.35 5.16 13.20
CA ARG A 107 3.51 3.98 13.37
C ARG A 107 2.73 3.59 12.11
N TYR A 108 2.53 4.52 11.18
CA TYR A 108 1.76 4.28 9.94
C TYR A 108 2.66 3.82 8.79
N THR A 109 3.97 4.04 8.88
CA THR A 109 4.95 3.53 7.91
C THR A 109 5.37 2.11 8.26
N ARG A 110 4.91 1.14 7.46
CA ARG A 110 5.18 -0.28 7.67
C ARG A 110 5.29 -1.06 6.37
N TYR A 111 5.99 -2.18 6.43
CA TYR A 111 6.05 -3.13 5.33
C TYR A 111 4.84 -4.06 5.37
N LEU A 112 4.23 -4.28 4.20
CA LEU A 112 3.16 -5.26 4.02
C LEU A 112 3.71 -6.45 3.22
N PRO A 113 3.80 -7.65 3.81
CA PRO A 113 4.15 -8.85 3.07
C PRO A 113 3.15 -9.11 1.92
N PRO A 114 3.56 -9.83 0.85
CA PRO A 114 2.72 -10.03 -0.33
C PRO A 114 1.32 -10.58 -0.02
N GLY A 115 1.20 -11.54 0.90
CA GLY A 115 -0.09 -12.09 1.31
C GLY A 115 -0.99 -11.05 2.01
N SER A 116 -0.41 -10.24 2.90
CA SER A 116 -1.13 -9.16 3.59
C SER A 116 -1.55 -8.05 2.63
N TYR A 117 -0.69 -7.71 1.65
CA TYR A 117 -1.00 -6.73 0.61
C TYR A 117 -2.09 -7.23 -0.35
N ALA A 118 -2.03 -8.49 -0.79
CA ALA A 118 -3.07 -9.10 -1.62
C ALA A 118 -4.41 -9.15 -0.87
N ALA A 119 -4.39 -9.50 0.42
CA ALA A 119 -5.58 -9.45 1.26
C ALA A 119 -6.11 -8.01 1.43
N LEU A 120 -5.23 -7.01 1.43
CA LEU A 120 -5.63 -5.60 1.43
C LEU A 120 -6.32 -5.22 0.12
N LEU A 121 -5.70 -5.52 -1.02
CA LEU A 121 -6.24 -5.21 -2.35
C LEU A 121 -7.57 -5.90 -2.61
N ALA A 122 -7.69 -7.20 -2.28
CA ALA A 122 -8.93 -7.94 -2.46
C ALA A 122 -10.14 -7.29 -1.75
N LYS A 123 -9.90 -6.60 -0.62
CA LYS A 123 -10.94 -5.85 0.10
C LYS A 123 -11.41 -4.63 -0.68
N TYR A 124 -10.52 -3.96 -1.40
CA TYR A 124 -10.81 -2.74 -2.16
C TYR A 124 -11.28 -3.01 -3.59
N GLU A 125 -10.83 -4.09 -4.22
CA GLU A 125 -11.18 -4.41 -5.61
C GLU A 125 -12.56 -5.06 -5.75
N ARG A 126 -13.03 -5.79 -4.74
CA ARG A 126 -14.37 -6.42 -4.72
C ARG A 126 -15.17 -6.07 -3.46
N PRO A 127 -15.49 -4.79 -3.25
CA PRO A 127 -16.24 -4.36 -2.07
C PRO A 127 -17.65 -4.96 -2.00
N ALA A 128 -18.21 -5.41 -3.14
CA ALA A 128 -19.52 -6.06 -3.18
C ALA A 128 -19.49 -7.52 -2.67
N ASP A 129 -18.36 -8.22 -2.79
CA ASP A 129 -18.21 -9.62 -2.38
C ASP A 129 -17.75 -9.75 -0.93
N ASN A 130 -17.19 -8.67 -0.37
CA ASN A 130 -16.63 -8.62 0.98
C ASN A 130 -17.52 -7.81 1.91
N GLY A 131 -17.82 -8.40 3.08
CA GLY A 131 -18.58 -7.76 4.15
C GLY A 131 -17.69 -7.40 5.33
N GLY A 132 -18.13 -6.40 6.10
CA GLY A 132 -17.55 -6.04 7.40
C GLY A 132 -18.62 -6.03 8.49
N ILE A 133 -18.25 -5.57 9.69
CA ILE A 133 -19.19 -5.45 10.83
C ILE A 133 -19.56 -4.00 11.17
N GLY A 134 -18.89 -3.02 10.57
CA GLY A 134 -19.26 -1.61 10.69
C GLY A 134 -18.67 -0.95 11.92
N VAL A 135 -17.36 -1.05 12.05
CA VAL A 135 -16.59 -0.40 13.11
C VAL A 135 -15.45 0.39 12.49
N THR A 136 -15.15 1.54 13.07
CA THR A 136 -13.88 2.24 12.80
C THR A 136 -12.94 1.97 13.96
N LEU A 137 -11.68 1.70 13.62
CA LEU A 137 -10.68 1.23 14.57
C LEU A 137 -9.53 2.21 14.69
N ARG A 138 -8.86 2.19 15.84
CA ARG A 138 -7.62 2.94 16.09
C ARG A 138 -6.77 2.15 17.08
N ASN A 139 -5.44 2.11 16.92
CA ASN A 139 -4.61 1.71 18.06
C ASN A 139 -4.48 2.85 19.07
N LEU A 140 -4.74 2.52 20.32
CA LEU A 140 -4.47 3.39 21.47
C LEU A 140 -2.97 3.74 21.55
N PRO A 141 -2.63 4.97 21.97
CA PRO A 141 -1.26 5.31 22.31
C PRO A 141 -0.81 4.50 23.53
N GLY A 142 0.45 4.07 23.56
CA GLY A 142 0.98 3.28 24.67
C GLY A 142 2.50 3.16 24.64
N SER A 143 3.08 2.45 25.62
CA SER A 143 4.53 2.27 25.77
C SER A 143 5.17 1.38 24.67
N LYS A 144 4.36 0.65 23.89
CA LYS A 144 4.82 -0.17 22.75
C LYS A 144 4.55 0.58 21.44
N ARG A 145 5.30 0.23 20.37
CA ARG A 145 5.22 0.88 19.04
C ARG A 145 3.79 0.99 18.49
N LEU A 146 2.95 -0.01 18.78
CA LEU A 146 1.50 -0.02 18.52
C LEU A 146 0.78 -0.55 19.77
N GLY A 147 -0.18 0.21 20.30
CA GLY A 147 -1.01 -0.21 21.42
C GLY A 147 -2.21 -1.09 21.02
N PRO A 148 -3.07 -1.46 21.97
CA PRO A 148 -4.29 -2.23 21.70
C PRO A 148 -5.22 -1.53 20.70
N VAL A 149 -5.99 -2.31 19.93
CA VAL A 149 -6.93 -1.79 18.93
C VAL A 149 -8.31 -1.58 19.56
N GLU A 150 -8.77 -0.33 19.55
CA GLU A 150 -10.04 0.13 20.10
C GLU A 150 -11.03 0.50 18.99
N ILE A 151 -12.32 0.27 19.25
CA ILE A 151 -13.43 0.79 18.45
C ILE A 151 -13.64 2.28 18.75
N VAL A 152 -13.44 3.13 17.75
CA VAL A 152 -13.70 4.58 17.85
C VAL A 152 -15.08 4.99 17.38
N SER A 153 -15.70 4.20 16.50
CA SER A 153 -17.08 4.41 16.07
C SER A 153 -17.73 3.10 15.64
N VAL A 154 -19.06 3.04 15.78
CA VAL A 154 -19.88 1.92 15.32
C VAL A 154 -20.92 2.45 14.35
N ALA A 155 -21.03 1.82 13.19
CA ALA A 155 -22.01 2.15 12.17
C ALA A 155 -23.42 1.82 12.68
N GLU A 156 -24.27 2.84 12.72
CA GLU A 156 -25.66 2.70 13.12
C GLU A 156 -26.40 1.70 12.24
N GLY A 157 -27.18 0.81 12.87
CA GLY A 157 -27.90 -0.26 12.17
C GLY A 157 -27.02 -1.38 11.59
N GLY A 158 -25.68 -1.27 11.66
CA GLY A 158 -24.75 -2.29 11.18
C GLY A 158 -24.64 -3.51 12.11
N PRO A 159 -23.97 -4.60 11.67
CA PRO A 159 -23.83 -5.83 12.46
C PRO A 159 -23.27 -5.61 13.87
N ALA A 160 -22.24 -4.77 14.00
CA ALA A 160 -21.64 -4.45 15.30
C ALA A 160 -22.60 -3.75 16.25
N ALA A 161 -23.37 -2.77 15.76
CA ALA A 161 -24.37 -2.09 16.57
C ALA A 161 -25.47 -3.05 17.04
N ARG A 162 -25.97 -3.92 16.14
CA ARG A 162 -27.01 -4.91 16.48
C ARG A 162 -26.52 -5.98 17.44
N ALA A 163 -25.25 -6.37 17.36
CA ALA A 163 -24.62 -7.29 18.30
C ALA A 163 -24.32 -6.65 19.68
N GLY A 164 -24.29 -5.32 19.76
CA GLY A 164 -24.04 -4.59 21.00
C GLY A 164 -22.57 -4.28 21.28
N LEU A 165 -21.72 -4.28 20.25
CA LEU A 165 -20.38 -3.69 20.30
C LEU A 165 -20.48 -2.17 20.50
N ARG A 166 -19.53 -1.61 21.25
CA ARG A 166 -19.57 -0.21 21.69
C ARG A 166 -18.27 0.51 21.37
N VAL A 167 -18.37 1.84 21.31
CA VAL A 167 -17.18 2.70 21.31
C VAL A 167 -16.42 2.50 22.61
N GLY A 168 -15.10 2.34 22.51
CA GLY A 168 -14.22 2.04 23.64
C GLY A 168 -13.94 0.55 23.86
N ASP A 169 -14.64 -0.36 23.16
CA ASP A 169 -14.32 -1.78 23.21
C ASP A 169 -12.95 -2.04 22.57
N VAL A 170 -12.12 -2.84 23.24
CA VAL A 170 -10.76 -3.18 22.80
C VAL A 170 -10.72 -4.64 22.36
N PHE A 171 -10.28 -4.90 21.13
CA PHE A 171 -10.22 -6.27 20.60
C PHE A 171 -9.17 -7.12 21.31
N LYS A 172 -9.54 -8.36 21.65
CA LYS A 172 -8.64 -9.38 22.19
C LYS A 172 -8.41 -10.53 21.20
N ALA A 173 -9.49 -11.03 20.59
CA ALA A 173 -9.43 -12.13 19.65
C ALA A 173 -10.49 -11.99 18.55
N ILE A 174 -10.18 -12.55 17.38
CA ILE A 174 -11.08 -12.63 16.23
C ILE A 174 -11.03 -14.08 15.73
N ASP A 175 -12.20 -14.67 15.50
CA ASP A 175 -12.37 -16.08 15.13
C ASP A 175 -11.62 -17.05 16.07
N ARG A 176 -11.71 -16.76 17.37
CA ARG A 176 -11.02 -17.49 18.46
C ARG A 176 -9.49 -17.48 18.37
N ARG A 177 -8.92 -16.60 17.54
CA ARG A 177 -7.48 -16.37 17.45
C ARG A 177 -7.14 -15.05 18.12
N ALA A 178 -6.26 -15.12 19.13
CA ALA A 178 -5.73 -13.92 19.78
C ALA A 178 -5.05 -13.00 18.76
N LEU A 179 -5.20 -11.69 18.96
CA LEU A 179 -4.51 -10.73 18.10
C LEU A 179 -2.99 -10.84 18.28
N PRO A 180 -2.22 -10.77 17.18
CA PRO A 180 -0.76 -10.70 17.26
C PRO A 180 -0.31 -9.52 18.11
N GLU A 181 0.79 -9.69 18.83
CA GLU A 181 1.38 -8.60 19.59
C GLU A 181 1.78 -7.45 18.65
N GLY A 182 1.31 -6.24 18.95
CA GLY A 182 1.55 -5.06 18.10
C GLY A 182 0.73 -5.01 16.81
N ALA A 183 -0.35 -5.79 16.69
CA ALA A 183 -1.28 -5.71 15.56
C ALA A 183 -1.80 -4.28 15.36
N SER A 184 -1.77 -3.78 14.12
CA SER A 184 -2.32 -2.48 13.78
C SER A 184 -3.85 -2.52 13.61
N ALA A 185 -4.48 -1.35 13.66
CA ALA A 185 -5.91 -1.21 13.36
C ALA A 185 -6.29 -1.81 11.99
N ASP A 186 -5.42 -1.68 10.98
CA ASP A 186 -5.63 -2.26 9.65
C ASP A 186 -5.51 -3.79 9.65
N ASP A 187 -4.64 -4.36 10.47
CA ASP A 187 -4.49 -5.82 10.58
C ASP A 187 -5.78 -6.41 11.16
N VAL A 188 -6.29 -5.78 12.23
CA VAL A 188 -7.57 -6.14 12.85
C VAL A 188 -8.74 -5.93 11.89
N ALA A 189 -8.81 -4.77 11.22
CA ALA A 189 -9.80 -4.52 10.18
C ALA A 189 -9.74 -5.59 9.08
N GLY A 190 -8.53 -6.06 8.77
CA GLY A 190 -8.31 -7.10 7.81
C GLY A 190 -8.77 -8.51 8.21
N MET A 191 -8.82 -8.80 9.51
CA MET A 191 -9.40 -10.04 10.05
C MET A 191 -10.93 -9.94 10.15
N ILE A 192 -11.46 -8.74 10.41
CA ILE A 192 -12.89 -8.47 10.46
C ILE A 192 -13.51 -8.58 9.06
N LEU A 193 -12.86 -8.00 8.06
CA LEU A 193 -13.30 -8.07 6.67
C LEU A 193 -13.14 -9.50 6.14
N GLY A 194 -14.16 -9.98 5.45
CA GLY A 194 -14.18 -11.32 4.89
C GLY A 194 -15.36 -11.50 3.96
N ARG A 195 -15.64 -12.76 3.61
CA ARG A 195 -16.71 -13.06 2.65
C ARG A 195 -18.06 -12.63 3.19
N LEU A 196 -18.90 -12.08 2.32
CA LEU A 196 -20.26 -11.67 2.65
C LEU A 196 -21.06 -12.82 3.29
N ALA A 197 -21.89 -12.48 4.29
CA ALA A 197 -22.77 -13.37 5.04
C ALA A 197 -22.08 -14.44 5.90
N GLU A 198 -20.75 -14.48 5.94
CA GLU A 198 -20.00 -15.37 6.82
C GLU A 198 -20.08 -14.88 8.28
N LEU A 199 -20.05 -15.83 9.21
CA LEU A 199 -20.01 -15.53 10.64
C LEU A 199 -18.59 -15.16 11.08
N LEU A 200 -18.53 -14.24 12.04
CA LEU A 200 -17.31 -13.74 12.66
C LEU A 200 -17.50 -13.79 14.17
N SER A 201 -16.56 -14.40 14.89
CA SER A 201 -16.51 -14.32 16.34
C SER A 201 -15.53 -13.22 16.76
N VAL A 202 -15.95 -12.36 17.67
CA VAL A 202 -15.13 -11.27 18.20
C VAL A 202 -15.16 -11.28 19.72
N ASP A 203 -13.98 -11.27 20.33
CA ASP A 203 -13.81 -11.10 21.77
C ASP A 203 -13.21 -9.72 22.06
N VAL A 204 -13.85 -8.97 22.95
CA VAL A 204 -13.43 -7.62 23.35
C VAL A 204 -13.34 -7.46 24.86
N SER A 205 -12.50 -6.52 25.30
CA SER A 205 -12.52 -5.97 26.65
C SER A 205 -13.26 -4.64 26.66
N ARG A 206 -14.08 -4.42 27.68
CA ARG A 206 -14.77 -3.16 27.93
C ARG A 206 -13.97 -2.25 28.85
N SER A 207 -14.32 -0.97 28.85
CA SER A 207 -13.71 0.03 29.72
C SER A 207 -13.93 -0.22 31.22
N ASP A 208 -14.95 -0.99 31.60
CA ASP A 208 -15.21 -1.45 32.96
C ASP A 208 -14.38 -2.68 33.37
N GLY A 209 -13.53 -3.19 32.46
CA GLY A 209 -12.69 -4.37 32.66
C GLY A 209 -13.39 -5.70 32.42
N SER A 210 -14.67 -5.70 32.06
CA SER A 210 -15.39 -6.92 31.68
C SER A 210 -15.01 -7.37 30.27
N ASP A 211 -15.11 -8.68 30.03
CA ASP A 211 -14.92 -9.26 28.70
C ASP A 211 -16.26 -9.66 28.09
N ALA A 212 -16.37 -9.48 26.78
CA ALA A 212 -17.58 -9.82 26.03
C ALA A 212 -17.21 -10.50 24.70
N SER A 213 -17.99 -11.51 24.35
CA SER A 213 -17.87 -12.26 23.10
C SER A 213 -19.12 -12.06 22.26
N PHE A 214 -18.92 -11.81 20.96
CA PHE A 214 -19.98 -11.57 20.00
C PHE A 214 -19.83 -12.48 18.80
N MET A 215 -20.95 -13.00 18.30
CA MET A 215 -21.02 -13.60 16.96
C MET A 215 -21.77 -12.64 16.04
N LEU A 216 -21.11 -12.25 14.96
CA LEU A 216 -21.62 -11.27 14.00
C LEU A 216 -21.66 -11.90 12.62
N GLN A 217 -22.59 -11.44 11.79
CA GLN A 217 -22.60 -11.79 10.37
C GLN A 217 -22.00 -10.63 9.57
N ARG A 218 -21.08 -10.93 8.65
CA ARG A 218 -20.47 -9.93 7.78
C ARG A 218 -21.49 -9.42 6.76
N GLU A 219 -21.61 -8.10 6.63
CA GLU A 219 -22.54 -7.44 5.71
C GLU A 219 -21.86 -6.35 4.89
N VAL A 220 -22.38 -6.09 3.68
CA VAL A 220 -22.03 -4.87 2.94
C VAL A 220 -22.73 -3.71 3.65
N LEU A 221 -21.92 -2.80 4.18
CA LEU A 221 -22.45 -1.63 4.87
C LEU A 221 -22.72 -0.54 3.85
N LYS A 222 -23.99 -0.14 3.76
CA LYS A 222 -24.35 1.13 3.15
C LYS A 222 -24.04 2.24 4.15
N VAL A 223 -22.76 2.60 4.26
CA VAL A 223 -22.36 3.69 5.15
C VAL A 223 -22.74 5.01 4.48
N GLY A 224 -23.64 5.76 5.12
CA GLY A 224 -23.75 7.20 4.92
C GLY A 224 -24.46 7.65 3.66
N GLU A 225 -25.76 7.35 3.53
CA GLU A 225 -26.61 8.29 2.82
C GLU A 225 -26.54 9.65 3.54
N ALA A 226 -26.36 10.72 2.75
CA ALA A 226 -26.35 12.07 3.28
C ALA A 226 -27.72 12.35 3.91
N GLN A 227 -27.74 12.71 5.20
CA GLN A 227 -28.98 13.03 5.90
C GLN A 227 -29.20 14.54 5.87
N ALA A 228 -30.30 14.99 5.27
CA ALA A 228 -30.73 16.38 5.30
C ALA A 228 -31.91 16.55 6.27
N ARG A 229 -31.87 17.57 7.12
CA ARG A 229 -33.00 17.97 7.96
C ARG A 229 -33.10 19.49 8.06
N SER A 230 -34.30 20.01 8.24
CA SER A 230 -34.49 21.42 8.63
C SER A 230 -34.56 21.54 10.16
N ALA A 231 -34.05 22.64 10.68
CA ALA A 231 -34.13 23.02 12.08
C ALA A 231 -34.60 24.47 12.18
N VAL A 232 -35.38 24.79 13.22
CA VAL A 232 -35.80 26.16 13.52
C VAL A 232 -34.88 26.69 14.63
N THR A 233 -34.30 27.86 14.42
CA THR A 233 -33.47 28.52 15.42
C THR A 233 -34.35 29.09 16.54
N ALA A 234 -33.75 29.36 17.70
CA ALA A 234 -34.47 30.00 18.81
C ALA A 234 -35.10 31.36 18.44
N GLY A 235 -34.59 32.03 17.39
CA GLY A 235 -35.14 33.27 16.84
C GLY A 235 -36.16 33.08 15.70
N GLY A 236 -36.64 31.87 15.43
CA GLY A 236 -37.64 31.58 14.39
C GLY A 236 -37.09 31.46 12.96
N GLY A 237 -35.78 31.54 12.76
CA GLY A 237 -35.15 31.33 11.45
C GLY A 237 -35.08 29.85 11.08
N ARG A 238 -35.18 29.51 9.80
CA ARG A 238 -35.02 28.12 9.31
C ARG A 238 -33.58 27.87 8.86
N VAL A 239 -32.99 26.77 9.32
CA VAL A 239 -31.63 26.32 8.95
C VAL A 239 -31.70 24.91 8.39
N GLY A 240 -31.01 24.65 7.27
CA GLY A 240 -30.78 23.30 6.76
C GLY A 240 -29.53 22.70 7.38
N VAL A 241 -29.61 21.46 7.87
CA VAL A 241 -28.49 20.71 8.41
C VAL A 241 -28.27 19.48 7.54
N LEU A 242 -27.08 19.39 6.94
CA LEU A 242 -26.63 18.23 6.18
C LEU A 242 -25.59 17.46 7.01
N THR A 243 -25.87 16.19 7.30
CA THR A 243 -24.93 15.30 8.00
C THR A 243 -24.27 14.36 7.00
N LEU A 244 -22.97 14.56 6.78
CA LEU A 244 -22.14 13.66 5.97
C LEU A 244 -21.28 12.81 6.91
N ARG A 245 -21.61 11.52 7.02
CA ARG A 245 -20.87 10.60 7.90
C ARG A 245 -19.63 10.00 7.23
N THR A 246 -19.57 9.98 5.90
CA THR A 246 -18.46 9.38 5.14
C THR A 246 -18.35 10.05 3.77
N PHE A 247 -17.13 10.11 3.24
CA PHE A 247 -16.85 10.50 1.86
C PHE A 247 -16.37 9.25 1.11
N SER A 248 -17.19 8.72 0.21
CA SER A 248 -16.88 7.53 -0.60
C SER A 248 -17.28 7.75 -2.05
N ALA A 249 -16.64 7.00 -2.96
CA ALA A 249 -17.09 6.93 -4.34
C ALA A 249 -18.47 6.25 -4.39
N PRO A 250 -19.35 6.64 -5.33
CA PRO A 250 -20.63 5.96 -5.52
C PRO A 250 -20.38 4.47 -5.75
N ILE A 251 -20.97 3.60 -4.93
CA ILE A 251 -20.89 2.16 -5.15
C ILE A 251 -21.73 1.87 -6.41
N GLY A 252 -21.06 1.53 -7.51
CA GLY A 252 -21.68 1.30 -8.81
C GLY A 252 -22.71 0.18 -8.77
N GLY A 253 -23.97 0.55 -8.98
CA GLY A 253 -25.12 -0.33 -9.09
C GLY A 253 -26.38 0.53 -9.10
N GLY A 254 -27.02 0.64 -10.27
CA GLY A 254 -28.10 1.59 -10.56
C GLY A 254 -29.13 1.74 -9.43
N GLY A 255 -29.09 2.90 -8.78
CA GLY A 255 -30.02 3.35 -7.78
C GLY A 255 -29.63 4.76 -7.46
N GLY A 256 -30.45 5.72 -7.88
CA GLY A 256 -30.10 7.14 -7.98
C GLY A 256 -29.25 7.63 -6.82
N GLY A 257 -27.99 7.99 -7.12
CA GLY A 257 -27.25 8.89 -6.27
C GLY A 257 -28.16 10.10 -6.07
N GLY A 258 -28.49 10.41 -4.81
CA GLY A 258 -29.41 11.47 -4.45
C GLY A 258 -29.00 12.76 -5.15
N SER A 259 -29.64 13.02 -6.30
CA SER A 259 -29.64 14.32 -6.94
C SER A 259 -30.22 15.28 -5.91
N LEU A 260 -29.63 16.48 -5.82
CA LEU A 260 -30.15 17.58 -4.99
C LEU A 260 -31.60 17.96 -5.34
N GLU A 261 -32.18 17.39 -6.40
CA GLU A 261 -33.59 17.52 -6.78
C GLU A 261 -34.58 16.87 -5.82
N SER A 262 -34.18 15.97 -4.90
CA SER A 262 -35.12 15.36 -3.94
C SER A 262 -35.35 16.18 -2.66
N VAL A 263 -34.78 17.39 -2.55
CA VAL A 263 -34.93 18.28 -1.39
C VAL A 263 -35.59 19.60 -1.78
N GLN A 264 -36.75 19.51 -2.45
CA GLN A 264 -37.68 20.64 -2.61
C GLN A 264 -38.89 20.49 -1.69
#